data_AF-A0A7Y1SX10-F1
#
_entry.id   AF-A0A7Y1SX10-F1
#
_cell.length_a   1.000
_cell.length_b   1.000
_cell.length_c   1.000
_cell.angle_alpha   90.00
_cell.angle_beta   90.00
_cell.angle_gamma   90.00
#
_symmetry.space_group_name_H-M   'P 1'
#
loop_
_entity.id
_entity.type
_entity.pdbx_description
1 polymer ?
#
loop_
_entity_poly.entity_id
_entity_poly.type
_entity_poly.pdbx_seq_one_letter_code
_entity_poly.pdbx_strand_id
1 'polypeptide(L)' 'MSFLTGLPKAELHVHIEGTLEPEMMFDIGRRNGVELGYASPDEIRAAYEFNSLQDFLDIYYQGAGVL' A
#
# COMPACT_ATOMS: atom_id res chain seq x y z
N MET A 1 -23.48 -4.95 9.79
CA MET A 1 -22.65 -4.59 8.60
C MET A 1 -23.24 -5.05 7.27
N SER A 2 -24.05 -6.13 7.22
CA SER A 2 -24.58 -6.69 5.96
C SER A 2 -25.28 -5.68 5.04
N PHE A 3 -26.03 -4.73 5.62
CA PHE A 3 -26.65 -3.66 4.85
C PHE A 3 -25.61 -2.80 4.10
N LEU A 4 -24.54 -2.33 4.78
CA LEU A 4 -23.52 -1.45 4.17
C LEU A 4 -22.66 -2.19 3.12
N THR A 5 -22.26 -3.43 3.42
CA THR A 5 -21.40 -4.21 2.51
C THR A 5 -22.15 -4.71 1.28
N GLY A 6 -23.47 -4.96 1.38
CA GLY A 6 -24.31 -5.48 0.29
C GLY A 6 -24.78 -4.46 -0.76
N LEU A 7 -24.57 -3.15 -0.54
CA LEU A 7 -24.93 -2.13 -1.53
C LEU A 7 -24.00 -2.20 -2.76
N PRO A 8 -24.52 -2.07 -4.00
CA PRO A 8 -23.69 -1.79 -5.18
C PRO A 8 -23.11 -0.38 -5.06
N LYS A 9 -21.82 -0.22 -5.40
CA LYS A 9 -21.08 1.05 -5.24
C LYS A 9 -20.25 1.33 -6.47
N ALA A 10 -20.07 2.60 -6.80
CA ALA A 10 -19.04 3.07 -7.71
C ALA A 10 -17.99 3.81 -6.89
N GLU A 11 -16.71 3.49 -7.10
CA GLU A 11 -15.58 4.19 -6.50
C GLU A 11 -15.00 5.15 -7.54
N LEU A 12 -15.13 6.46 -7.28
CA LEU A 12 -14.76 7.51 -8.24
C LEU A 12 -13.37 8.11 -7.98
N HIS A 13 -12.77 7.79 -6.84
CA HIS A 13 -11.44 8.23 -6.45
C HIS A 13 -10.72 7.09 -5.75
N VAL A 14 -9.80 6.46 -6.48
CA VAL A 14 -8.86 5.48 -5.97
C VAL A 14 -7.52 5.69 -6.66
N HIS A 15 -6.43 5.58 -5.91
CA HIS A 15 -5.09 5.50 -6.46
C HIS A 15 -4.72 4.03 -6.53
N ILE A 16 -4.41 3.52 -7.73
CA ILE A 16 -4.13 2.08 -7.91
C ILE A 16 -2.88 1.68 -7.13
N GLU A 17 -1.86 2.54 -7.14
CA GLU A 17 -0.64 2.37 -6.36
C GLU A 17 -0.93 2.38 -4.86
N GLY A 18 -1.97 3.10 -4.42
CA GLY A 18 -2.47 3.11 -3.04
C GLY A 18 -3.21 1.84 -2.62
N THR A 19 -3.42 0.90 -3.55
CA THR A 19 -4.01 -0.43 -3.26
C THR A 19 -2.96 -1.52 -3.08
N LEU A 20 -1.67 -1.16 -3.13
CA LEU A 20 -0.58 -2.12 -3.03
C LEU A 20 -0.37 -2.55 -1.58
N GLU A 21 -0.90 -3.73 -1.24
CA GLU A 21 -0.71 -4.35 0.07
C GLU A 21 0.77 -4.66 0.34
N PRO A 22 1.22 -4.64 1.62
CA PRO A 22 2.59 -4.94 2.01
C PRO A 22 3.16 -6.24 1.41
N GLU A 23 2.40 -7.34 1.42
CA GLU A 23 2.84 -8.60 0.80
C GLU A 23 3.10 -8.44 -0.70
N MET A 24 2.22 -7.73 -1.40
CA MET A 24 2.37 -7.48 -2.83
C MET A 24 3.60 -6.61 -3.11
N MET A 25 3.90 -5.62 -2.27
CA MET A 25 5.13 -4.83 -2.39
C MET A 25 6.36 -5.75 -2.37
N PHE A 26 6.45 -6.68 -1.41
CA PHE A 26 7.56 -7.62 -1.32
C PHE A 26 7.61 -8.61 -2.48
N ASP A 27 6.47 -9.15 -2.91
CA ASP A 27 6.41 -10.11 -4.01
C ASP A 27 6.81 -9.48 -5.34
N ILE A 28 6.31 -8.28 -5.63
CA ILE A 28 6.66 -7.54 -6.84
C ILE A 28 8.11 -7.06 -6.78
N GLY A 29 8.57 -6.51 -5.64
CA GLY A 29 9.95 -6.09 -5.44
C GLY A 29 10.94 -7.23 -5.66
N ARG A 30 10.69 -8.40 -5.06
CA ARG A 30 11.47 -9.62 -5.30
C ARG A 30 11.46 -10.05 -6.77
N ARG A 31 10.30 -10.00 -7.44
CA ARG A 31 10.19 -10.31 -8.87
C ARG A 31 11.03 -9.37 -9.73
N ASN A 32 11.04 -8.10 -9.39
CA ASN A 32 11.68 -7.03 -10.16
C ASN A 32 13.14 -6.74 -9.72
N GLY A 33 13.64 -7.40 -8.67
CA GLY A 33 14.99 -7.18 -8.14
C GLY A 33 15.15 -5.86 -7.39
N VAL A 34 14.05 -5.32 -6.85
CA VAL A 34 14.02 -4.08 -6.05
C VAL A 34 13.94 -4.46 -4.57
N GLU A 35 14.92 -4.00 -3.78
CA GLU A 35 14.92 -4.16 -2.33
C GLU A 35 14.07 -3.07 -1.67
N LEU A 36 13.20 -3.49 -0.73
CA LEU A 36 12.45 -2.58 0.12
C LEU A 36 13.30 -2.20 1.35
N GLY A 37 13.14 -0.96 1.83
CA GLY A 37 13.77 -0.49 3.08
C GLY A 37 13.20 -1.10 4.36
N TYR A 38 12.48 -2.22 4.25
CA TYR A 38 11.78 -2.91 5.33
C TYR A 38 12.13 -4.40 5.30
N ALA A 39 12.24 -5.02 6.47
CA ALA A 39 12.58 -6.43 6.60
C ALA A 39 11.38 -7.36 6.46
N SER A 40 10.15 -6.85 6.64
CA SER A 40 8.93 -7.66 6.54
C SER A 40 7.67 -6.84 6.22
N PRO A 41 6.60 -7.48 5.71
CA PRO A 41 5.28 -6.85 5.57
C PRO A 41 4.75 -6.22 6.87
N ASP A 42 5.02 -6.86 8.02
CA ASP A 42 4.57 -6.36 9.32
C ASP A 42 5.25 -5.05 9.72
N GLU A 43 6.50 -4.83 9.30
CA GLU A 43 7.20 -3.57 9.53
C GLU A 43 6.60 -2.43 8.69
N ILE A 44 6.19 -2.71 7.45
CA ILE A 44 5.46 -1.74 6.61
C ILE A 44 4.11 -1.39 7.23
N ARG A 45 3.36 -2.40 7.72
CA ARG A 45 2.09 -2.15 8.43
C ARG A 45 2.27 -1.29 9.66
N ALA A 46 3.31 -1.54 10.46
CA ALA A 46 3.62 -0.73 11.62
C ALA A 46 3.99 0.72 11.23
N ALA A 47 4.55 0.92 10.04
CA ALA A 47 4.88 2.24 9.51
C ALA A 47 3.67 3.00 8.95
N TYR A 48 2.48 2.38 8.83
CA TYR A 48 1.23 3.07 8.42
C TYR A 48 0.63 3.95 9.53
N GLU A 49 1.48 4.67 10.25
CA GLU A 49 1.12 5.73 11.19
C GLU A 49 1.59 7.07 10.62
N PHE A 50 0.66 7.86 10.07
CA PHE A 50 0.97 9.08 9.33
C PHE A 50 0.61 10.33 10.14
N ASN A 51 1.53 11.27 10.30
CA ASN A 51 1.27 12.58 10.93
C ASN A 51 0.97 13.68 9.91
N SER A 52 1.33 13.43 8.65
CA SER A 52 1.13 14.37 7.55
C SER A 52 0.91 13.64 6.23
N LEU A 53 0.48 14.39 5.20
CA LEU A 53 0.43 13.86 3.84
C LEU A 53 1.81 13.42 3.36
N GLN A 54 2.88 14.10 3.76
CA GLN A 54 4.23 13.76 3.31
C GLN A 54 4.68 12.41 3.87
N ASP A 55 4.40 12.13 5.16
CA ASP A 55 4.69 10.84 5.79
C ASP A 55 4.04 9.68 5.03
N PHE A 56 2.79 9.87 4.60
CA PHE A 56 2.09 8.91 3.74
C PHE A 56 2.75 8.76 2.38
N LEU A 57 3.05 9.89 1.72
CA LEU A 57 3.64 9.90 0.38
C LEU A 57 5.02 9.24 0.35
N ASP A 58 5.81 9.36 1.42
CA ASP A 58 7.13 8.74 1.49
C ASP A 58 7.04 7.21 1.38
N ILE A 59 6.11 6.58 2.10
CA ILE A 59 5.89 5.13 2.01
C ILE A 59 5.19 4.76 0.70
N TYR A 60 4.20 5.55 0.27
CA TYR A 60 3.49 5.36 -0.99
C TYR A 60 4.44 5.28 -2.19
N TYR A 61 5.41 6.20 -2.29
CA TYR A 61 6.36 6.21 -3.39
C TYR A 61 7.40 5.09 -3.30
N GLN A 62 7.78 4.65 -2.10
CA GLN A 62 8.58 3.44 -1.94
C GLN A 62 7.84 2.19 -2.45
N GLY A 63 6.54 2.10 -2.16
CA GLY A 63 5.67 1.04 -2.69
C GLY A 63 5.50 1.11 -4.20
N ALA A 64 5.17 2.27 -4.75
CA ALA A 64 5.03 2.45 -6.19
C ALA A 64 6.35 2.17 -6.94
N GLY A 65 7.50 2.40 -6.29
CA GLY A 65 8.82 2.17 -6.86
C GLY A 65 9.18 0.70 -7.12
N VAL A 66 8.41 -0.27 -6.60
CA VAL A 66 8.66 -1.68 -6.91
C VAL A 66 8.03 -2.16 -8.22
N LEU A 67 7.09 -1.40 -8.81
CA LEU A 67 6.31 -1.79 -9.98
C LEU A 67 7.14 -1.91 -11.28
#